data_AF-A0AB37C8V0-F1
#
_entry.id   AF-A0AB37C8V0-F1
#
_cell.length_a   1.000
_cell.length_b   1.000
_cell.length_c   1.000
_cell.angle_alpha   90.00
_cell.angle_beta   90.00
_cell.angle_gamma   90.00
#
_symmetry.space_group_name_H-M   'P 1'
#
loop_
_entity.id
_entity.type
_entity.pdbx_description
1 polymer ?
#
loop_
_entity_poly.entity_id
_entity_poly.type
_entity_poly.pdbx_seq_one_letter_code
_entity_poly.pdbx_strand_id
1 'polypeptide(L)'
;MTIEQNLNHVYYKDDNIHPEAISLRAPGVFKKKENIVINIPGRFQRITTYENGLIVCEEMIPGKHIFRFNRPFNEIEAGVLYFE
;
A
#
# COMPACT_ATOMS: atom_id res chain seq x y z
N MET A 1 -0.03 -18.13 9.29
CA MET A 1 -0.60 -16.76 9.18
C MET A 1 -0.47 -16.35 7.72
N THR A 2 -1.55 -15.92 7.07
CA THR A 2 -1.50 -15.51 5.66
C THR A 2 -0.98 -14.06 5.55
N ILE A 3 -0.37 -13.69 4.42
CA ILE A 3 0.14 -12.33 4.21
C ILE A 3 -0.94 -11.27 4.44
N GLU A 4 -2.19 -11.56 4.05
CA GLU A 4 -3.32 -10.65 4.22
C GLU A 4 -3.67 -10.36 5.69
N GLN A 5 -3.47 -11.31 6.61
CA GLN A 5 -3.77 -11.14 8.04
C GLN A 5 -2.84 -10.14 8.73
N ASN A 6 -1.71 -9.79 8.11
CA ASN A 6 -0.74 -8.86 8.67
C ASN A 6 -0.96 -7.42 8.20
N LEU A 7 -1.91 -7.15 7.30
CA LEU A 7 -2.12 -5.84 6.66
C LEU A 7 -3.15 -4.97 7.40
N ASN A 8 -2.81 -4.57 8.64
CA ASN A 8 -3.76 -3.94 9.56
C ASN A 8 -3.78 -2.40 9.51
N HIS A 9 -2.84 -1.78 8.81
CA HIS A 9 -2.75 -0.32 8.74
C HIS A 9 -3.29 0.17 7.40
N VAL A 10 -4.34 0.99 7.42
CA VAL A 10 -5.11 1.35 6.22
C VAL A 10 -4.96 2.83 5.90
N TYR A 11 -4.67 3.14 4.64
CA TYR A 11 -4.70 4.48 4.06
C TYR A 11 -5.76 4.52 2.96
N TYR A 12 -6.69 5.47 3.05
CA TYR A 12 -7.69 5.71 2.03
C TYR A 12 -7.21 6.88 1.16
N LYS A 13 -6.86 6.60 -0.09
CA LYS A 13 -6.46 7.65 -1.02
C LYS A 13 -7.72 8.34 -1.54
N ASP A 14 -7.76 9.66 -1.40
CA ASP A 14 -8.78 10.48 -2.04
C ASP A 14 -8.19 11.05 -3.35
N ASP A 15 -8.61 10.48 -4.47
CA ASP A 15 -8.16 10.90 -5.80
C ASP A 15 -8.58 12.33 -6.15
N ASN A 16 -9.57 12.91 -5.46
CA ASN A 16 -9.99 14.30 -5.68
C ASN A 16 -9.07 15.30 -4.97
N ILE A 17 -8.46 14.89 -3.86
CA ILE A 17 -7.55 15.73 -3.08
C ILE A 17 -6.11 15.53 -3.54
N HIS A 18 -5.73 14.29 -3.83
CA HIS A 18 -4.38 13.93 -4.26
C HIS A 18 -4.45 12.91 -5.41
N PRO A 19 -4.54 13.37 -6.67
CA PRO A 19 -4.68 12.48 -7.82
C PRO A 19 -3.39 11.68 -8.10
N GLU A 20 -2.24 12.22 -7.74
CA GLU A 20 -0.92 11.62 -7.90
C GLU A 20 -0.75 10.32 -7.08
N ALA A 21 0.24 9.50 -7.44
CA ALA A 21 0.58 8.30 -6.66
C ALA A 21 1.06 8.65 -5.25
N ILE A 22 0.84 7.75 -4.29
CA ILE A 22 1.40 7.91 -2.94
C ILE A 22 2.91 7.67 -2.95
N SER A 23 3.64 8.44 -2.15
CA SER A 23 5.08 8.28 -1.93
C SER A 23 5.31 7.51 -0.64
N LEU A 24 5.98 6.37 -0.73
CA LEU A 24 6.36 5.58 0.44
C LEU A 24 7.82 5.88 0.83
N ARG A 25 8.05 6.24 2.09
CA ARG A 25 9.39 6.49 2.64
C ARG A 25 9.63 5.55 3.82
N ALA A 26 10.65 4.70 3.73
CA ALA A 26 11.02 3.79 4.80
C ALA A 26 12.54 3.55 4.75
N PRO A 27 13.19 3.25 5.88
CA PRO A 27 14.57 2.79 5.87
C PRO A 27 14.78 1.53 5.00
N GLY A 28 15.98 1.39 4.46
CA GLY A 28 16.38 0.22 3.67
C GLY A 28 15.96 0.29 2.19
N VAL A 29 16.05 -0.85 1.51
CA VAL A 29 15.92 -0.93 0.05
C VAL A 29 14.52 -1.37 -0.37
N PHE A 30 13.91 -0.60 -1.28
CA PHE A 30 12.65 -0.93 -1.96
C PHE A 30 12.87 -1.92 -3.13
N LYS A 31 13.57 -3.02 -2.87
CA LYS A 31 13.73 -4.10 -3.85
C LYS A 31 12.61 -5.11 -3.66
N LYS A 32 11.83 -5.36 -4.72
CA LYS A 32 10.68 -6.27 -4.66
C LYS A 32 11.17 -7.71 -4.49
N LYS A 33 10.61 -8.42 -3.50
CA LYS A 33 10.79 -9.86 -3.32
C LYS A 33 9.68 -10.64 -4.01
N GLU A 34 8.44 -10.23 -3.75
CA GLU A 34 7.25 -10.87 -4.31
C GLU A 34 6.25 -9.80 -4.77
N ASN A 35 5.45 -10.16 -5.76
CA ASN A 35 4.41 -9.30 -6.30
C ASN A 35 3.22 -10.13 -6.77
N ILE A 36 2.15 -10.14 -5.99
CA ILE A 36 0.91 -10.86 -6.27
C ILE A 36 -0.08 -9.86 -6.84
N VAL A 37 -0.67 -10.16 -7.99
CA VAL A 37 -1.65 -9.30 -8.66
C VAL A 37 -2.94 -10.08 -8.86
N ILE A 38 -4.04 -9.51 -8.39
CA ILE A 38 -5.40 -10.00 -8.62
C ILE A 38 -6.13 -8.92 -9.41
N ASN A 39 -6.57 -9.28 -10.61
CA ASN A 39 -7.32 -8.38 -11.48
C ASN A 39 -8.57 -9.12 -11.96
N ILE A 40 -9.71 -8.80 -11.33
CA ILE A 40 -11.02 -9.36 -11.66
C ILE A 40 -12.02 -8.21 -11.89
N PRO A 41 -13.14 -8.44 -12.59
CA PRO A 41 -14.15 -7.40 -12.77
C PRO A 41 -14.56 -6.76 -11.44
N GLY A 42 -14.41 -5.44 -11.34
CA GLY A 42 -14.75 -4.67 -10.13
C GLY A 42 -13.72 -4.74 -9.00
N ARG A 43 -12.55 -5.36 -9.19
CA ARG A 43 -11.48 -5.35 -8.18
C ARG A 43 -10.11 -5.52 -8.79
N PHE A 44 -9.24 -4.56 -8.51
CA PHE A 44 -7.80 -4.70 -8.64
C PHE A 44 -7.18 -4.78 -7.25
N GLN A 45 -6.27 -5.72 -7.04
CA GLN A 45 -5.47 -5.83 -5.83
C GLN A 45 -4.03 -6.18 -6.20
N ARG A 46 -3.06 -5.51 -5.59
CA ARG A 46 -1.64 -5.79 -5.75
C ARG A 46 -0.97 -5.82 -4.39
N ILE A 47 -0.39 -6.96 -4.04
CA ILE A 47 0.41 -7.13 -2.82
C ILE A 47 1.87 -7.23 -3.23
N THR A 48 2.68 -6.26 -2.80
CA THR A 48 4.13 -6.22 -3.02
C THR A 48 4.86 -6.36 -1.70
N THR A 49 5.81 -7.29 -1.62
CA THR A 49 6.73 -7.43 -0.49
C THR A 49 8.10 -6.88 -0.87
N TYR A 50 8.72 -6.10 0.01
CA TYR A 50 10.03 -5.50 -0.22
C TYR A 50 11.12 -6.12 0.67
N GLU A 51 12.39 -5.99 0.26
CA GLU A 51 13.53 -6.50 1.03
C GLU A 51 13.65 -5.86 2.42
N ASN A 52 13.26 -4.59 2.59
CA ASN A 52 13.16 -3.91 3.89
C ASN A 52 12.00 -4.39 4.78
N GLY A 53 11.26 -5.41 4.34
CA GLY A 53 10.16 -6.02 5.08
C GLY A 53 8.86 -5.21 5.07
N LEU A 54 8.78 -4.11 4.30
CA LEU A 54 7.52 -3.43 4.05
C LEU A 54 6.67 -4.29 3.12
N ILE A 55 5.40 -4.46 3.46
CA ILE A 55 4.40 -5.10 2.61
C ILE A 55 3.34 -4.05 2.30
N VAL A 56 3.09 -3.86 1.02
CA VAL A 56 2.11 -2.90 0.51
C VAL A 56 1.05 -3.67 -0.24
N CYS A 57 -0.20 -3.52 0.18
CA CYS A 57 -1.35 -3.95 -0.59
C CYS A 57 -2.08 -2.73 -1.11
N GLU A 58 -2.06 -2.55 -2.42
CA GLU A 58 -2.93 -1.60 -3.11
C GLU A 58 -4.21 -2.32 -3.54
N GLU A 59 -5.36 -1.69 -3.32
CA GLU A 59 -6.65 -2.22 -3.69
C GLU A 59 -7.51 -1.11 -4.29
N MET A 60 -8.05 -1.37 -5.48
CA MET A 60 -9.01 -0.50 -6.16
C MET A 60 -10.30 -1.28 -6.38
N ILE A 61 -11.38 -0.74 -5.84
CA ILE A 61 -12.76 -1.22 -6.03
C ILE A 61 -13.61 -0.01 -6.43
N PRO A 62 -14.82 -0.19 -7.00
CA PRO A 62 -15.66 0.94 -7.41
C PRO A 62 -15.80 2.01 -6.32
N GLY A 63 -15.32 3.22 -6.63
CA GLY A 63 -15.38 4.38 -5.74
C GLY A 63 -14.39 4.38 -4.57
N LYS A 64 -13.42 3.45 -4.50
CA LYS A 64 -12.41 3.43 -3.43
C LYS A 64 -11.03 3.03 -3.94
N HIS A 65 -10.01 3.76 -3.50
CA HIS A 65 -8.61 3.41 -3.64
C HIS A 65 -7.99 3.30 -2.25
N ILE A 66 -7.57 2.08 -1.88
CA ILE A 66 -7.17 1.73 -0.52
C ILE A 66 -5.76 1.16 -0.56
N PHE A 67 -4.93 1.59 0.37
CA PHE A 67 -3.64 0.98 0.64
C PHE A 67 -3.64 0.36 2.03
N ARG A 68 -3.11 -0.85 2.14
CA ARG A 68 -2.96 -1.56 3.42
C ARG A 68 -1.51 -1.97 3.63
N PHE A 69 -1.02 -1.85 4.85
CA PHE A 69 0.38 -2.04 5.21
C PHE A 69 0.54 -2.94 6.42
N ASN A 70 1.70 -3.61 6.51
CA ASN A 70 2.03 -4.51 7.61
C ASN A 70 2.59 -3.84 8.87
N ARG A 71 2.75 -2.52 8.85
CA ARG A 71 3.27 -1.74 9.97
C ARG A 71 2.67 -0.32 9.94
N PRO A 72 2.67 0.40 11.06
CA PRO A 72 2.11 1.75 11.12
C PRO A 72 2.92 2.73 10.26
N PHE A 73 2.29 3.84 9.91
CA PHE A 73 2.88 4.94 9.15
C PHE A 73 2.43 6.28 9.70
N ASN A 74 3.23 7.31 9.43
CA ASN A 74 2.87 8.71 9.61
C ASN A 74 2.74 9.38 8.25
N GLU A 75 1.65 10.11 8.01
CA GLU A 75 1.52 10.96 6.83
C GLU A 75 2.18 12.31 7.13
N ILE A 76 3.31 12.59 6.47
CA ILE A 76 4.11 13.80 6.74
C ILE A 76 3.74 14.95 5.80
N GLU A 77 3.23 14.62 4.63
CA GLU A 77 2.65 15.51 3.61
C GLU A 77 1.51 14.71 2.96
N ALA A 78 0.54 15.38 2.35
CA ALA A 78 -0.56 14.69 1.67
C ALA A 78 0.00 13.65 0.67
N GLY A 79 -0.37 12.38 0.84
CA GLY A 79 0.10 11.28 0.00
C GLY A 79 1.53 10.80 0.26
N VAL A 80 2.24 11.34 1.25
CA VAL A 80 3.61 10.92 1.63
C VAL A 80 3.58 10.16 2.96
N LEU A 81 3.72 8.83 2.88
CA LEU A 81 3.64 7.94 4.02
C LEU A 81 5.05 7.52 4.47
N TYR A 82 5.39 7.84 5.72
CA TYR A 82 6.66 7.50 6.36
C TYR A 82 6.50 6.31 7.30
N PHE A 83 7.39 5.32 7.20
CA PHE A 83 7.44 4.11 8.01
C PHE A 83 8.79 4.05 8.74
N GLU A 84 8.76 3.96 10.07
CA GLU A 84 9.97 3.77 10.90
C GLU A 84 10.62 2.38 10.73
#